data_AF-A0A527ZHG3-F1
#
_entry.id   AF-A0A527ZHG3-F1
#
_cell.length_a   1.000
_cell.length_b   1.000
_cell.length_c   1.000
_cell.angle_alpha   90.00
_cell.angle_beta   90.00
_cell.angle_gamma   90.00
#
_symmetry.space_group_name_H-M   'P 1'
#
loop_
_entity.id
_entity.type
_entity.pdbx_description
1 polymer ?
#
loop_
_entity_poly.entity_id
_entity_poly.type
_entity_poly.pdbx_seq_one_letter_code
_entity_poly.pdbx_strand_id
1 'polypeptide(L)'
;ILAFACATGLLVVSHGDGSPAVRHLPYADSLPEGKTTTLIGGRGLQYFLGNYGVDKVVLIDPTIESDAFRLISLPTRRVHFAVDPVRAKFAYVFTEDGQLHQLDVVKGEIANSLKLTDPYSMDGHWSDPRPRVAVAGDRIVVTDPLQGVLHLVDATSFEKTGDIAVEGKPFNIVSVGG
;
A
#
# COMPACT_ATOMS: atom_id res chain seq x y z
N ILE A 1 14.91 -10.24 -3.60
CA ILE A 1 13.84 -11.21 -3.31
C ILE A 1 12.61 -10.80 -4.11
N LEU A 2 11.87 -11.76 -4.66
CA LEU A 2 10.58 -11.60 -5.30
C LEU A 2 9.53 -12.40 -4.52
N ALA A 3 8.28 -11.95 -4.52
CA ALA A 3 7.19 -12.66 -3.85
C ALA A 3 5.96 -12.75 -4.74
N PHE A 4 5.32 -13.92 -4.72
CA PHE A 4 4.04 -14.16 -5.38
C PHE A 4 3.03 -14.63 -4.35
N ALA A 5 1.94 -13.91 -4.17
CA ALA A 5 0.86 -14.33 -3.28
C ALA A 5 0.00 -15.41 -3.95
N CYS A 6 -0.41 -16.42 -3.18
CA CYS A 6 -1.34 -17.45 -3.59
C CYS A 6 -2.38 -17.72 -2.48
N ALA A 7 -3.21 -18.75 -2.68
CA ALA A 7 -4.26 -19.11 -1.74
C ALA A 7 -3.74 -19.60 -0.37
N THR A 8 -2.53 -20.16 -0.31
CA THR A 8 -1.97 -20.79 0.89
C THR A 8 -0.87 -19.98 1.58
N GLY A 9 -0.42 -18.89 0.96
CA GLY A 9 0.70 -18.10 1.45
C GLY A 9 1.39 -17.35 0.32
N LEU A 10 2.71 -17.24 0.42
CA LEU A 10 3.57 -16.60 -0.58
C LEU A 10 4.62 -17.59 -1.09
N LEU A 11 4.90 -17.53 -2.39
CA LEU A 11 6.13 -18.06 -2.96
C LEU A 11 7.19 -16.96 -2.87
N VAL A 12 8.21 -17.17 -2.05
CA VAL A 12 9.36 -16.28 -1.89
C VAL A 12 10.49 -16.80 -2.76
N VAL A 13 10.94 -15.98 -3.70
CA VAL A 13 12.02 -16.30 -4.64
C VAL A 13 13.26 -15.47 -4.30
N SER A 14 14.36 -16.16 -4.02
CA SER A 14 15.67 -15.57 -3.74
C SER A 14 16.71 -16.08 -4.74
N HIS A 15 17.93 -15.53 -4.66
CA HIS A 15 19.05 -16.05 -5.42
C HIS A 15 19.53 -17.37 -4.78
N GLY A 16 19.55 -18.45 -5.56
CA GLY A 16 20.15 -19.72 -5.18
C GLY A 16 21.46 -19.95 -5.92
N ASP A 17 22.06 -21.13 -5.75
CA ASP A 17 23.28 -21.52 -6.46
C ASP A 17 22.95 -21.91 -7.91
N GLY A 18 23.34 -21.06 -8.87
CA GLY A 18 23.10 -21.27 -10.30
C GLY A 18 21.63 -21.21 -10.77
N SER A 19 20.65 -21.06 -9.87
CA SER A 19 19.21 -21.00 -10.17
C SER A 19 18.42 -20.25 -9.10
N PRO A 20 17.20 -19.74 -9.38
CA PRO A 20 16.35 -19.13 -8.36
C PRO A 20 15.94 -20.15 -7.29
N ALA A 21 16.17 -19.83 -6.02
CA ALA A 21 15.66 -20.61 -4.90
C ALA A 21 14.23 -20.18 -4.58
N VAL A 22 13.30 -21.14 -4.51
CA VAL A 22 11.88 -20.88 -4.22
C VAL A 22 11.50 -21.57 -2.93
N ARG A 23 10.91 -20.81 -1.99
CA ARG A 23 10.37 -21.31 -0.73
C ARG A 23 8.92 -20.87 -0.58
N HIS A 24 8.07 -21.77 -0.11
CA HIS A 24 6.71 -21.43 0.30
C HIS A 24 6.72 -20.89 1.73
N LEU A 25 6.15 -19.71 1.93
CA LEU A 25 5.87 -19.10 3.23
C LEU A 25 4.34 -19.18 3.45
N PRO A 26 3.83 -20.17 4.20
CA PRO A 26 2.41 -20.31 4.44
C PRO A 26 1.87 -19.13 5.25
N TYR A 27 0.59 -18.77 5.07
CA TYR A 27 -0.06 -17.83 5.99
C TYR A 27 0.00 -18.38 7.42
N ALA A 28 0.28 -17.51 8.40
CA ALA A 28 0.30 -17.92 9.80
C ALA A 28 -1.09 -18.36 10.26
N ASP A 29 -1.15 -19.43 11.08
CA ASP A 29 -2.41 -19.96 11.64
C ASP A 29 -3.17 -18.94 12.52
N SER A 30 -2.50 -17.88 12.97
CA SER A 30 -3.07 -16.78 13.74
C SER A 30 -3.83 -15.76 12.87
N LEU A 31 -3.66 -15.80 11.54
CA LEU A 31 -4.42 -14.94 10.63
C LEU A 31 -5.87 -15.43 10.51
N PRO A 32 -6.85 -14.52 10.39
CA PRO A 32 -8.22 -14.91 10.06
C PRO A 32 -8.26 -15.52 8.65
N GLU A 33 -9.38 -16.14 8.27
CA GLU A 33 -9.55 -16.62 6.90
C GLU A 33 -9.37 -15.46 5.88
N GLY A 34 -8.51 -15.68 4.89
CA GLY A 34 -8.24 -14.69 3.86
C GLY A 34 -6.99 -15.01 3.05
N LYS A 35 -6.67 -14.13 2.10
CA LYS A 35 -5.47 -14.23 1.29
C LYS A 35 -5.04 -12.87 0.76
N THR A 36 -3.76 -12.78 0.44
CA THR A 36 -3.20 -11.68 -0.34
C THR A 36 -3.41 -11.92 -1.83
N THR A 37 -3.78 -10.88 -2.56
CA THR A 37 -3.94 -10.91 -4.03
C THR A 37 -3.23 -9.76 -4.73
N THR A 38 -2.80 -8.74 -3.99
CA THR A 38 -1.99 -7.61 -4.45
C THR A 38 -0.84 -7.41 -3.47
N LEU A 39 0.38 -7.24 -3.99
CA LEU A 39 1.59 -7.04 -3.21
C LEU A 39 2.35 -5.81 -3.72
N ILE A 40 2.95 -5.06 -2.78
CA ILE A 40 4.01 -4.09 -3.06
C ILE A 40 5.20 -4.36 -2.16
N GLY A 41 6.42 -4.17 -2.67
CA GLY A 41 7.65 -4.40 -1.92
C GLY A 41 8.20 -3.10 -1.34
N GLY A 42 8.64 -3.14 -0.10
CA GLY A 42 9.39 -2.06 0.55
C GLY A 42 10.65 -1.67 -0.23
N ARG A 43 11.03 -0.41 -0.12
CA ARG A 43 12.26 0.15 -0.69
C ARG A 43 13.08 0.71 0.47
N GLY A 44 14.35 0.34 0.59
CA GLY A 44 15.20 0.69 1.73
C GLY A 44 15.02 -0.20 2.98
N LEU A 45 13.83 -0.80 3.18
CA LEU A 45 13.59 -1.87 4.14
C LEU A 45 13.00 -3.09 3.43
N GLN A 46 13.39 -4.28 3.88
CA GLN A 46 12.97 -5.54 3.29
C GLN A 46 11.66 -6.03 3.91
N TYR A 47 10.55 -5.70 3.26
CA TYR A 47 9.22 -6.22 3.61
C TYR A 47 8.32 -6.23 2.36
N PHE A 48 7.19 -6.90 2.45
CA PHE A 48 6.07 -6.73 1.53
C PHE A 48 4.85 -6.20 2.27
N LEU A 49 4.04 -5.39 1.59
CA LEU A 49 2.71 -5.00 2.03
C LEU A 49 1.70 -5.62 1.07
N GLY A 50 0.79 -6.42 1.61
CA GLY A 50 -0.29 -7.07 0.88
C GLY A 50 -1.66 -6.61 1.36
N ASN A 51 -2.69 -6.77 0.53
CA ASN A 51 -4.06 -6.76 1.03
C ASN A 51 -4.35 -8.07 1.76
N TYR A 52 -5.32 -8.08 2.67
CA TYR A 52 -5.83 -9.30 3.28
C TYR A 52 -7.35 -9.22 3.42
N GLY A 53 -8.06 -9.55 2.34
CA GLY A 53 -9.45 -9.12 2.16
C GLY A 53 -9.54 -7.69 1.63
N VAL A 54 -10.69 -7.04 1.90
CA VAL A 54 -11.02 -5.69 1.38
C VAL A 54 -10.68 -4.56 2.35
N ASP A 55 -10.64 -4.86 3.65
CA ASP A 55 -10.57 -3.90 4.76
C ASP A 55 -9.34 -4.15 5.66
N LYS A 56 -8.39 -4.97 5.23
CA LYS A 56 -7.13 -5.22 5.96
C LYS A 56 -5.96 -5.23 5.01
N VAL A 57 -4.80 -4.91 5.57
CA VAL A 57 -3.51 -5.11 4.94
C VAL A 57 -2.62 -5.94 5.84
N VAL A 58 -1.64 -6.62 5.25
CA VAL A 58 -0.69 -7.45 5.98
C VAL A 58 0.72 -7.01 5.63
N LEU A 59 1.50 -6.71 6.65
CA LEU A 59 2.95 -6.54 6.54
C LEU A 59 3.59 -7.91 6.63
N ILE A 60 4.50 -8.18 5.69
CA ILE A 60 5.13 -9.48 5.53
C ILE A 60 6.63 -9.31 5.54
N ASP A 61 7.30 -9.89 6.54
CA ASP A 61 8.75 -10.03 6.55
C ASP A 61 9.13 -11.40 5.95
N PRO A 62 9.66 -11.44 4.72
CA PRO A 62 9.98 -12.71 4.06
C PRO A 62 11.24 -13.39 4.62
N THR A 63 11.98 -12.74 5.54
CA THR A 63 13.26 -13.21 6.07
C THR A 63 13.12 -14.09 7.31
N ILE A 64 11.97 -14.01 8.00
CA ILE A 64 11.67 -14.82 9.18
C ILE A 64 10.70 -15.95 8.84
N GLU A 65 10.81 -17.08 9.54
CA GLU A 65 9.98 -18.27 9.29
C GLU A 65 8.71 -18.27 10.13
N SER A 66 8.79 -17.85 11.39
CA SER A 66 7.65 -17.66 12.29
C SER A 66 7.31 -16.18 12.42
N ASP A 67 6.04 -15.86 12.66
CA ASP A 67 5.55 -14.49 12.89
C ASP A 67 5.88 -13.49 11.77
N ALA A 68 6.04 -14.00 10.55
CA ALA A 68 6.30 -13.22 9.35
C ALA A 68 5.18 -12.23 8.99
N PHE A 69 3.98 -12.39 9.55
CA PHE A 69 2.78 -11.66 9.16
C PHE A 69 2.27 -10.77 10.30
N ARG A 70 2.08 -9.49 10.01
CA ARG A 70 1.44 -8.53 10.92
C ARG A 70 0.24 -7.90 10.23
N LEU A 71 -0.94 -8.22 10.73
CA LEU A 71 -2.22 -7.77 10.16
C LEU A 71 -2.60 -6.39 10.70
N ILE A 72 -3.07 -5.51 9.81
CA ILE A 72 -3.55 -4.17 10.16
C ILE A 72 -4.96 -4.02 9.61
N SER A 73 -5.92 -3.76 10.50
CA SER A 73 -7.29 -3.44 10.11
C SER A 73 -7.39 -1.99 9.63
N LEU A 74 -8.07 -1.78 8.51
CA LEU A 74 -8.40 -0.46 7.99
C LEU A 74 -9.79 -0.03 8.47
N PRO A 75 -10.06 1.27 8.63
CA PRO A 75 -11.39 1.76 9.01
C PRO A 75 -12.46 1.44 7.97
N THR A 76 -12.12 1.48 6.68
CA THR A 76 -13.00 1.18 5.54
C THR A 76 -12.21 0.47 4.42
N ARG A 77 -12.87 0.09 3.32
CA ARG A 77 -12.24 -0.71 2.26
C ARG A 77 -11.07 0.04 1.61
N ARG A 78 -10.00 -0.69 1.29
CA ARG A 78 -8.81 -0.17 0.60
C ARG A 78 -9.13 0.18 -0.86
N VAL A 79 -8.76 1.39 -1.27
CA VAL A 79 -8.74 1.82 -2.68
C VAL A 79 -7.36 1.56 -3.29
N HIS A 80 -6.30 2.11 -2.68
CA HIS A 80 -4.93 2.02 -3.19
C HIS A 80 -3.92 2.02 -2.04
N PHE A 81 -2.69 1.59 -2.33
CA PHE A 81 -1.58 1.68 -1.39
C PHE A 81 -0.24 1.91 -2.11
N ALA A 82 0.72 2.50 -1.42
CA ALA A 82 2.07 2.74 -1.93
C ALA A 82 3.07 2.64 -0.78
N VAL A 83 4.32 2.26 -1.07
CA VAL A 83 5.42 2.35 -0.10
C VAL A 83 6.12 3.70 -0.26
N ASP A 84 6.71 4.20 0.81
CA ASP A 84 7.58 5.37 0.73
C ASP A 84 9.02 4.93 0.39
N PRO A 85 9.56 5.30 -0.79
CA PRO A 85 10.91 4.91 -1.16
C PRO A 85 12.01 5.75 -0.48
N VAL A 86 11.67 6.90 0.10
CA VAL A 86 12.61 7.81 0.76
C VAL A 86 12.62 7.55 2.27
N ARG A 87 11.43 7.45 2.88
CA ARG A 87 11.22 7.16 4.30
C ARG A 87 10.75 5.72 4.45
N ALA A 88 11.67 4.77 4.24
CA ALA A 88 11.40 3.34 4.16
C ALA A 88 10.56 2.72 5.30
N LYS A 89 10.50 3.36 6.46
CA LYS A 89 9.64 2.95 7.59
C LYS A 89 8.14 3.20 7.38
N PHE A 90 7.77 3.90 6.32
CA PHE A 90 6.39 4.30 6.06
C PHE A 90 5.82 3.68 4.77
N ALA A 91 4.52 3.42 4.82
CA ALA A 91 3.69 3.15 3.66
C ALA A 91 2.39 3.95 3.76
N TYR A 92 1.69 4.09 2.65
CA TYR A 92 0.46 4.88 2.58
C TYR A 92 -0.67 4.02 2.04
N VAL A 93 -1.83 4.10 2.68
CA VAL A 93 -3.04 3.40 2.26
C VAL A 93 -4.16 4.42 2.11
N PHE A 94 -4.79 4.43 0.94
CA PHE A 94 -5.98 5.24 0.69
C PHE A 94 -7.23 4.37 0.80
N THR A 95 -8.24 4.83 1.52
CA THR A 95 -9.48 4.11 1.80
C THR A 95 -10.69 4.78 1.18
N GLU A 96 -11.78 4.02 1.04
CA GLU A 96 -12.99 4.44 0.31
C GLU A 96 -13.72 5.62 0.96
N ASP A 97 -13.47 5.88 2.23
CA ASP A 97 -13.97 7.07 2.93
C ASP A 97 -13.18 8.34 2.60
N GLY A 98 -12.24 8.31 1.64
CA GLY A 98 -11.50 9.47 1.18
C GLY A 98 -10.33 9.87 2.07
N GLN A 99 -9.88 8.96 2.96
CA GLN A 99 -8.75 9.18 3.85
C GLN A 99 -7.47 8.55 3.32
N LEU A 100 -6.36 9.23 3.58
CA LEU A 100 -5.00 8.72 3.43
C LEU A 100 -4.46 8.36 4.82
N HIS A 101 -4.06 7.11 4.98
CA HIS A 101 -3.46 6.58 6.20
C HIS A 101 -1.95 6.40 6.02
N GLN A 102 -1.17 6.91 6.97
CA GLN A 102 0.25 6.60 7.10
C GLN A 102 0.41 5.37 7.98
N LEU A 103 1.01 4.31 7.43
CA LEU A 103 1.38 3.11 8.16
C LEU A 103 2.82 3.20 8.63
N ASP A 104 3.06 2.94 9.91
CA ASP A 104 4.41 2.62 10.41
C ASP A 104 4.65 1.12 10.23
N VAL A 105 5.53 0.77 9.30
CA VAL A 105 5.79 -0.65 8.94
C VAL A 105 6.66 -1.36 9.98
N VAL A 106 7.33 -0.62 10.86
CA VAL A 106 8.14 -1.18 11.94
C VAL A 106 7.24 -1.53 13.11
N LYS A 107 6.31 -0.65 13.48
CA LYS A 107 5.34 -0.92 14.54
C LYS A 107 4.18 -1.80 14.09
N GLY A 108 3.84 -1.75 12.81
CA GLY A 108 2.70 -2.48 12.26
C GLY A 108 1.35 -1.87 12.62
N GLU A 109 1.25 -0.54 12.57
CA GLU A 109 0.03 0.20 12.93
C GLU A 109 -0.20 1.41 12.01
N ILE A 110 -1.44 1.92 12.01
CA ILE A 110 -1.75 3.22 11.41
C ILE A 110 -1.22 4.30 12.36
N ALA A 111 -0.24 5.07 11.92
CA ALA A 111 0.36 6.15 12.70
C ALA A 111 -0.45 7.45 12.62
N ASN A 112 -0.91 7.80 11.41
CA ASN A 112 -1.67 9.03 11.15
C ASN A 112 -2.73 8.81 10.07
N SER A 113 -3.78 9.64 10.06
CA SER A 113 -4.83 9.64 9.05
C SER A 113 -5.18 11.07 8.64
N LEU A 114 -5.38 11.31 7.34
CA LEU A 114 -5.71 12.61 6.77
C LEU A 114 -6.87 12.46 5.77
N LYS A 115 -7.96 13.18 5.99
CA LYS A 115 -9.07 13.29 5.03
C LYS A 115 -8.63 14.18 3.85
N LEU A 116 -8.68 13.64 2.63
CA LEU A 116 -8.24 14.35 1.42
C LEU A 116 -9.34 14.58 0.39
N THR A 117 -10.19 13.59 0.17
CA THR A 117 -11.25 13.64 -0.85
C THR A 117 -12.61 13.37 -0.24
N ASP A 118 -13.67 13.57 -1.01
CA ASP A 118 -14.96 12.95 -0.74
C ASP A 118 -14.86 11.40 -0.84
N PRO A 119 -15.81 10.65 -0.25
CA PRO A 119 -15.79 9.20 -0.33
C PRO A 119 -15.89 8.66 -1.76
N TYR A 120 -15.14 7.60 -2.03
CA TYR A 120 -15.11 6.83 -3.28
C TYR A 120 -15.54 5.39 -3.01
N SER A 121 -16.83 5.11 -3.12
CA SER A 121 -17.34 3.75 -2.85
C SER A 121 -16.60 2.69 -3.67
N MET A 122 -16.24 1.60 -3.01
CA MET A 122 -15.69 0.41 -3.64
C MET A 122 -16.76 -0.53 -4.22
N ASP A 123 -18.04 -0.20 -4.05
CA ASP A 123 -19.13 -0.83 -4.79
C ASP A 123 -19.11 -0.37 -6.26
N GLY A 124 -19.80 -1.10 -7.13
CA GLY A 124 -19.79 -0.85 -8.58
C GLY A 124 -18.66 -1.57 -9.30
N HIS A 125 -18.16 -0.99 -10.40
CA HIS A 125 -17.15 -1.64 -11.22
C HIS A 125 -15.74 -1.35 -10.68
N TRP A 126 -14.87 -2.36 -10.71
CA TRP A 126 -13.50 -2.26 -10.21
C TRP A 126 -12.65 -1.23 -10.97
N SER A 127 -13.04 -0.90 -12.21
CA SER A 127 -12.38 0.09 -13.06
C SER A 127 -12.96 1.49 -12.96
N ASP A 128 -13.98 1.73 -12.11
CA ASP A 128 -14.47 3.09 -11.87
C ASP A 128 -13.32 3.96 -11.35
N PRO A 129 -13.24 5.23 -11.77
CA PRO A 129 -12.11 6.09 -11.47
C PRO A 129 -12.08 6.39 -9.96
N ARG A 130 -10.99 6.00 -9.31
CA ARG A 130 -10.75 6.17 -7.88
C ARG A 130 -9.32 6.65 -7.63
N PRO A 131 -9.05 7.32 -6.49
CA PRO A 131 -7.72 7.81 -6.16
C PRO A 131 -6.60 6.76 -6.25
N ARG A 132 -5.42 7.23 -6.61
CA ARG A 132 -4.14 6.50 -6.62
C ARG A 132 -3.10 7.36 -5.94
N VAL A 133 -2.12 6.68 -5.33
CA VAL A 133 -1.11 7.30 -4.46
C VAL A 133 0.27 7.07 -5.07
N ALA A 134 1.08 8.10 -5.13
CA ALA A 134 2.52 8.04 -5.43
C ALA A 134 3.31 8.90 -4.45
N VAL A 135 4.59 8.61 -4.27
CA VAL A 135 5.49 9.37 -3.40
C VAL A 135 6.60 9.99 -4.24
N ALA A 136 6.73 11.31 -4.20
CA ALA A 136 7.73 12.06 -4.96
C ALA A 136 8.56 12.92 -3.99
N GLY A 137 9.78 12.48 -3.69
CA GLY A 137 10.68 13.17 -2.76
C GLY A 137 10.09 13.30 -1.36
N ASP A 138 9.80 14.53 -0.93
CA ASP A 138 9.18 14.88 0.35
C ASP A 138 7.64 14.96 0.30
N ARG A 139 7.02 14.66 -0.84
CA ARG A 139 5.57 14.73 -1.02
C ARG A 139 4.92 13.40 -1.30
N ILE A 140 3.70 13.25 -0.80
CA ILE A 140 2.75 12.22 -1.21
C ILE A 140 1.74 12.88 -2.13
N VAL A 141 1.53 12.30 -3.30
CA VAL A 141 0.61 12.81 -4.32
C VAL A 141 -0.54 11.83 -4.46
N VAL A 142 -1.77 12.35 -4.33
CA VAL A 142 -3.00 11.57 -4.44
C VAL A 142 -3.86 12.12 -5.57
N THR A 143 -4.23 11.28 -6.53
CA THR A 143 -5.14 11.69 -7.61
C THR A 143 -6.57 11.80 -7.10
N ASP A 144 -7.29 12.85 -7.51
CA ASP A 144 -8.74 12.97 -7.35
C ASP A 144 -9.39 13.07 -8.74
N PRO A 145 -9.80 11.91 -9.32
CA PRO A 145 -10.32 11.88 -10.68
C PRO A 145 -11.69 12.56 -10.83
N LEU A 146 -12.50 12.68 -9.78
CA LEU A 146 -13.81 13.33 -9.87
C LEU A 146 -13.70 14.85 -9.83
N GLN A 147 -12.69 15.38 -9.13
CA GLN A 147 -12.43 16.82 -9.06
C GLN A 147 -11.42 17.32 -10.09
N GLY A 148 -10.70 16.42 -10.78
CA GLY A 148 -9.71 16.83 -11.78
C GLY A 148 -8.46 17.44 -11.15
N VAL A 149 -8.02 16.94 -9.98
CA VAL A 149 -6.88 17.49 -9.24
C VAL A 149 -5.94 16.41 -8.73
N LEU A 150 -4.71 16.80 -8.41
CA LEU A 150 -3.77 16.03 -7.60
C LEU A 150 -3.59 16.73 -6.26
N HIS A 151 -3.90 16.06 -5.17
CA HIS A 151 -3.62 16.54 -3.82
C HIS A 151 -2.16 16.31 -3.47
N LEU A 152 -1.50 17.34 -2.94
CA LEU A 152 -0.15 17.29 -2.42
C LEU A 152 -0.18 17.25 -0.90
N VAL A 153 0.49 16.26 -0.31
CA VAL A 153 0.64 16.10 1.14
C VAL A 153 2.12 16.09 1.46
N ASP A 154 2.53 16.85 2.48
CA ASP A 154 3.90 16.77 3.01
C ASP A 154 4.09 15.43 3.72
N ALA A 155 5.13 14.68 3.37
CA ALA A 155 5.34 13.34 3.91
C ALA A 155 5.82 13.33 5.37
N THR A 156 6.30 14.46 5.89
CA THR A 156 6.83 14.62 7.25
C THR A 156 5.74 15.11 8.21
N SER A 157 5.10 16.25 7.92
CA SER A 157 4.00 16.77 8.74
C SER A 157 2.70 16.01 8.52
N PHE A 158 2.57 15.31 7.39
CA PHE A 158 1.36 14.61 6.98
C PHE A 158 0.16 15.56 6.82
N GLU A 159 0.43 16.77 6.33
CA GLU A 159 -0.57 17.81 6.07
C GLU A 159 -0.70 18.08 4.57
N LYS A 160 -1.91 18.43 4.13
CA LYS A 160 -2.15 18.86 2.75
C LYS A 160 -1.47 20.22 2.51
N THR A 161 -0.61 20.29 1.51
CA THR A 161 0.18 21.50 1.17
C THR A 161 -0.31 22.22 -0.08
N GLY A 162 -1.16 21.59 -0.89
CA GLY A 162 -1.73 22.23 -2.08
C GLY A 162 -2.36 21.24 -3.04
N ASP A 163 -2.81 21.77 -4.18
CA ASP A 163 -3.44 21.01 -5.26
C ASP A 163 -2.81 21.38 -6.61
N ILE A 164 -2.79 20.42 -7.54
CA ILE A 164 -2.44 20.64 -8.94
C ILE A 164 -3.65 20.30 -9.80
N ALA A 165 -4.18 21.27 -10.53
CA ALA A 165 -5.26 21.02 -11.48
C ALA A 165 -4.76 20.20 -12.68
N VAL A 166 -5.52 19.19 -13.08
CA VAL A 166 -5.23 18.33 -14.23
C VAL A 166 -6.51 18.11 -15.01
N GLU A 167 -6.50 18.46 -16.29
CA GLU A 167 -7.66 18.27 -17.16
C GLU A 167 -8.10 16.80 -17.23
N GLY A 168 -9.42 16.59 -17.32
CA GLY A 168 -10.01 15.26 -17.40
C GLY A 168 -10.15 14.57 -16.05
N LYS A 169 -9.86 13.26 -16.01
CA LYS A 169 -9.99 12.41 -14.81
C LYS A 169 -8.63 11.79 -14.46
N PRO A 170 -7.75 12.51 -13.75
CA PRO A 170 -6.43 11.99 -13.39
C PRO A 170 -6.60 10.72 -12.55
N PHE A 171 -6.15 9.57 -13.07
CA PHE A 171 -6.42 8.26 -12.48
C PHE A 171 -5.14 7.58 -11.96
N ASN A 172 -4.40 6.90 -12.83
CA ASN A 172 -3.14 6.26 -12.46
C ASN A 172 -2.00 7.28 -12.36
N ILE A 173 -1.12 7.07 -11.39
CA ILE A 173 0.03 7.94 -11.14
C ILE A 173 1.25 7.11 -10.73
N VAL A 174 2.41 7.52 -11.21
CA VAL A 174 3.73 7.06 -10.76
C VAL A 174 4.64 8.27 -10.65
N SER A 175 5.65 8.17 -9.80
CA SER A 175 6.71 9.18 -9.66
C SER A 175 8.06 8.57 -10.03
N VAL A 176 8.88 9.38 -10.68
CA VAL A 176 10.29 9.08 -10.96
C VAL A 176 11.12 10.30 -10.58
N GLY A 177 12.35 10.07 -10.11
CA GLY A 177 13.18 11.12 -9.53
C GLY A 177 12.81 11.41 -8.07
N GLY A 178 13.80 11.86 -7.31
CA GLY A 178 13.75 12.03 -5.86
C GLY A 178 15.14 11.92 -5.26
#